data_AF-A0A832JLJ5-F1
#
_entry.id   AF-A0A832JLJ5-F1
#
_cell.length_a   1.000
_cell.length_b   1.000
_cell.length_c   1.000
_cell.angle_alpha   90.00
_cell.angle_beta   90.00
_cell.angle_gamma   90.00
#
_symmetry.space_group_name_H-M   'P 1'
#
loop_
_entity.id
_entity.type
_entity.pdbx_description
1 polymer ?
#
loop_
_entity_poly.entity_id
_entity_poly.type
_entity_poly.pdbx_seq_one_letter_code
_entity_poly.pdbx_strand_id
1 'polypeptide(L)'
;MPSACKVYELGEAGKLQLLREVLKAGVETVDVKLTLTGATGLGLKGVAEFAGGRRAVAFEVFSFRGRLYLIVAAGKRLARKVAARIAEVAGLDAREVEVTSRKISVLCEGRVVKLVVFEMVRVLGLRRVMLTGDAVSDTEVYRDFSQLSEVKYVVFEDENGALMGISNRFSVVAFSKLTGEELIELVKEKLIPLVAEGL
;
A
#
# COMPACT_ATOMS: atom_id res chain seq x y z
N MET A 1 11.13 6.65 -12.88
CA MET A 1 10.38 5.42 -12.53
C MET A 1 9.14 5.84 -11.76
N PRO A 2 7.99 5.17 -11.93
CA PRO A 2 6.81 5.42 -11.11
C PRO A 2 7.14 5.22 -9.62
N SER A 3 6.53 6.03 -8.76
CA SER A 3 6.66 5.87 -7.32
C SER A 3 5.73 4.76 -6.86
N ALA A 4 6.20 3.90 -5.96
CA ALA A 4 5.42 2.78 -5.47
C ALA A 4 5.56 2.69 -3.96
N CYS A 5 4.49 2.26 -3.31
CA CYS A 5 4.51 1.93 -1.90
C CYS A 5 3.79 0.61 -1.62
N LYS A 6 4.01 0.11 -0.42
CA LYS A 6 3.36 -1.09 0.10
C LYS A 6 2.88 -0.80 1.51
N VAL A 7 1.67 -1.27 1.80
CA VAL A 7 1.01 -1.09 3.10
C VAL A 7 1.00 -2.41 3.87
N TYR A 8 1.29 -2.31 5.17
CA TYR A 8 1.25 -3.40 6.14
C TYR A 8 0.42 -2.99 7.36
N GLU A 9 -0.19 -3.97 8.02
CA GLU A 9 -0.73 -3.84 9.37
C GLU A 9 0.28 -4.42 10.37
N LEU A 10 0.58 -3.68 11.43
CA LEU A 10 1.51 -4.05 12.50
C LEU A 10 0.81 -4.49 13.80
N GLY A 11 -0.52 -4.47 13.82
CA GLY A 11 -1.36 -4.86 14.96
C GLY A 11 -2.16 -3.69 15.52
N GLU A 12 -2.26 -3.63 16.84
CA GLU A 12 -3.09 -2.64 17.56
C GLU A 12 -2.37 -1.29 17.75
N ALA A 13 -3.15 -0.21 17.75
CA ALA A 13 -2.64 1.16 17.90
C ALA A 13 -1.86 1.39 19.20
N GLY A 14 -2.19 0.66 20.28
CA GLY A 14 -1.47 0.76 21.56
C GLY A 14 0.04 0.45 21.47
N LYS A 15 0.46 -0.25 20.41
CA LYS A 15 1.87 -0.60 20.18
C LYS A 15 2.69 0.54 19.55
N LEU A 16 2.07 1.67 19.22
CA LEU A 16 2.77 2.83 18.65
C LEU A 16 3.86 3.38 19.59
N GLN A 17 3.60 3.42 20.89
CA GLN A 17 4.56 3.92 21.87
C GLN A 17 5.79 3.01 21.99
N LEU A 18 5.59 1.68 21.97
CA LEU A 18 6.67 0.70 21.94
C LEU A 18 7.56 0.90 20.70
N LEU A 19 6.95 1.06 19.52
CA LEU A 19 7.70 1.33 18.28
C LEU A 19 8.47 2.65 18.34
N ARG A 20 7.89 3.68 18.95
CA ARG A 20 8.55 4.97 19.14
C ARG A 20 9.82 4.82 19.98
N GLU A 21 9.76 4.06 21.06
CA GLU A 21 10.91 3.84 21.95
C GLU A 21 12.01 3.03 21.26
N VAL A 22 11.64 1.92 20.61
CA VAL A 22 12.59 1.07 19.88
C VAL A 22 13.29 1.83 18.74
N LEU A 23 12.54 2.61 17.97
CA LEU A 23 13.10 3.33 16.81
C LEU A 23 13.84 4.61 17.19
N LYS A 24 13.52 5.24 18.34
CA LYS A 24 14.27 6.41 18.85
C LYS A 24 15.72 6.09 19.19
N ALA A 25 16.01 4.87 19.62
CA ALA A 25 17.38 4.43 19.90
C ALA A 25 18.25 4.36 18.64
N GLY A 26 17.65 4.46 17.45
CA GLY A 26 18.32 4.17 16.18
C GLY A 26 18.51 2.66 16.02
N VAL A 27 17.95 2.09 14.97
CA VAL A 27 18.09 0.65 14.71
C VAL A 27 19.03 0.47 13.54
N GLU A 28 20.23 0.00 13.83
CA GLU A 28 21.23 -0.31 12.80
C GLU A 28 21.50 -1.82 12.77
N THR A 29 21.47 -2.39 11.57
CA THR A 29 21.87 -3.77 11.31
C THR A 29 22.79 -3.86 10.12
N VAL A 30 23.36 -5.05 9.94
CA VAL A 30 24.20 -5.40 8.78
C VAL A 30 23.55 -5.01 7.44
N ASP A 31 22.21 -5.10 7.34
CA ASP A 31 21.50 -4.92 6.06
C ASP A 31 20.67 -3.64 5.96
N VAL A 32 20.14 -3.13 7.08
CA VAL A 32 19.20 -2.00 7.12
C VAL A 32 19.46 -1.12 8.35
N LYS A 33 19.54 0.20 8.12
CA LYS A 33 19.51 1.23 9.15
C LYS A 33 18.17 1.96 9.11
N LEU A 34 17.47 2.03 10.23
CA LEU A 34 16.21 2.74 10.39
C LEU A 34 16.43 3.99 11.24
N THR A 35 16.06 5.14 10.68
CA THR A 35 16.21 6.45 11.33
C THR A 35 14.86 7.14 11.36
N LEU A 36 14.40 7.58 12.54
CA LEU A 36 13.22 8.43 12.65
C LEU A 36 13.55 9.85 12.18
N THR A 37 12.69 10.41 11.35
CA THR A 37 12.79 11.79 10.84
C THR A 37 11.72 12.70 11.43
N GLY A 38 10.65 12.12 11.98
CA GLY A 38 9.60 12.88 12.66
C GLY A 38 8.70 11.98 13.50
N ALA A 39 8.07 12.56 14.51
CA ALA A 39 7.07 11.88 15.32
C ALA A 39 5.94 12.87 15.63
N THR A 40 4.70 12.42 15.42
CA THR A 40 3.50 13.10 15.87
C THR A 40 2.83 12.24 16.94
N GLY A 41 1.79 12.76 17.61
CA GLY A 41 1.00 11.96 18.55
C GLY A 41 0.45 10.67 17.94
N LEU A 42 0.10 10.70 16.64
CA LEU A 42 -0.60 9.64 15.93
C LEU A 42 0.29 8.82 14.97
N GLY A 43 1.56 9.16 14.81
CA GLY A 43 2.44 8.46 13.89
C GLY A 43 3.93 8.77 14.02
N LEU A 44 4.73 8.01 13.30
CA LEU A 44 6.19 8.08 13.20
C LEU A 44 6.57 8.10 11.73
N LYS A 45 7.41 9.06 11.34
CA LYS A 45 8.03 9.13 10.02
C LYS A 45 9.49 8.73 10.15
N GLY A 46 10.01 8.02 9.14
CA GLY A 46 11.40 7.62 9.13
C GLY A 46 11.91 7.24 7.76
N VAL A 47 13.19 6.91 7.73
CA VAL A 47 13.92 6.51 6.54
C VAL A 47 14.66 5.21 6.82
N ALA A 48 14.59 4.28 5.88
CA ALA A 48 15.35 3.04 5.87
C ALA A 48 16.48 3.12 4.84
N GLU A 49 17.72 2.98 5.29
CA GLU A 49 18.92 2.95 4.45
C GLU A 49 19.45 1.52 4.38
N PHE A 50 19.88 1.07 3.20
CA PHE A 50 20.35 -0.30 2.98
C PHE A 50 21.86 -0.33 2.78
N ALA A 51 22.50 -1.41 3.23
CA ALA A 51 23.92 -1.67 2.98
C ALA A 51 24.24 -1.56 1.49
N GLY A 52 25.30 -0.80 1.15
CA GLY A 52 25.68 -0.47 -0.22
C GLY A 52 25.18 0.88 -0.74
N GLY A 53 24.50 1.69 0.09
CA GLY A 53 24.41 3.16 -0.05
C GLY A 53 23.59 3.72 -1.20
N ARG A 54 22.88 2.89 -2.00
CA ARG A 54 22.23 3.38 -3.23
C ARG A 54 20.78 3.85 -3.08
N ARG A 55 20.10 3.61 -1.97
CA ARG A 55 18.70 4.03 -1.83
C ARG A 55 18.21 4.13 -0.38
N ALA A 56 17.90 5.34 0.05
CA ALA A 56 17.06 5.60 1.22
C ALA A 56 15.58 5.39 0.83
N VAL A 57 14.79 4.83 1.74
CA VAL A 57 13.36 4.56 1.54
C VAL A 57 12.57 5.18 2.68
N ALA A 58 11.68 6.12 2.36
CA ALA A 58 10.77 6.70 3.34
C ALA A 58 9.75 5.66 3.81
N PHE A 59 9.41 5.74 5.09
CA PHE A 59 8.31 4.99 5.67
C PHE A 59 7.54 5.84 6.70
N GLU A 60 6.27 5.51 6.89
CA GLU A 60 5.43 6.09 7.93
C GLU A 60 4.65 5.00 8.65
N VAL A 61 4.69 5.04 9.98
CA VAL A 61 3.85 4.23 10.86
C VAL A 61 2.79 5.16 11.45
N PHE A 62 1.52 4.78 11.44
CA PHE A 62 0.47 5.60 12.01
C PHE A 62 -0.71 4.77 12.52
N SER A 63 -1.40 5.29 13.52
CA SER A 63 -2.61 4.68 14.05
C SER A 63 -3.84 5.13 13.28
N PHE A 64 -4.71 4.19 12.91
CA PHE A 64 -6.01 4.47 12.30
C PHE A 64 -7.04 3.45 12.78
N ARG A 65 -8.16 3.93 13.32
CA ARG A 65 -9.28 3.12 13.83
C ARG A 65 -8.84 1.93 14.72
N GLY A 66 -7.96 2.20 15.68
CA GLY A 66 -7.47 1.18 16.63
C GLY A 66 -6.42 0.22 16.08
N ARG A 67 -6.07 0.31 14.79
CA ARG A 67 -5.01 -0.48 14.15
C ARG A 67 -3.78 0.38 13.89
N LEU A 68 -2.64 -0.29 13.76
CA LEU A 68 -1.37 0.32 13.42
C LEU A 68 -0.98 -0.08 12.00
N TYR A 69 -0.77 0.91 11.14
CA TYR A 69 -0.39 0.71 9.75
C TYR A 69 1.04 1.19 9.52
N LEU A 70 1.71 0.52 8.57
CA LEU A 70 3.02 0.90 8.05
C LEU A 70 2.91 1.06 6.53
N ILE A 71 3.29 2.24 6.03
CA ILE A 71 3.43 2.51 4.61
C ILE A 71 4.93 2.65 4.31
N VAL A 72 5.43 1.91 3.32
CA VAL A 72 6.83 2.00 2.88
C VAL A 72 6.87 2.42 1.42
N ALA A 73 7.52 3.55 1.11
CA ALA A 73 7.65 4.11 -0.24
C ALA A 73 8.71 3.37 -1.09
N ALA A 74 8.52 2.06 -1.26
CA ALA A 74 9.30 1.25 -2.16
C ALA A 74 8.49 0.10 -2.77
N GLY A 75 9.03 -0.49 -3.83
CA GLY A 75 8.49 -1.73 -4.40
C GLY A 75 8.54 -2.91 -3.41
N LYS A 76 7.71 -3.93 -3.67
CA LYS A 76 7.42 -5.06 -2.77
C LYS A 76 8.63 -5.64 -2.05
N ARG A 77 9.73 -5.92 -2.76
CA ARG A 77 10.93 -6.55 -2.18
C ARG A 77 11.57 -5.70 -1.08
N LEU A 78 11.81 -4.42 -1.35
CA LEU A 78 12.44 -3.51 -0.37
C LEU A 78 11.46 -3.19 0.75
N ALA A 79 10.20 -2.92 0.43
CA ALA A 79 9.18 -2.66 1.43
C ALA A 79 9.01 -3.83 2.42
N ARG A 80 9.08 -5.07 1.93
CA ARG A 80 9.04 -6.27 2.79
C ARG A 80 10.22 -6.35 3.74
N LYS A 81 11.43 -5.99 3.28
CA LYS A 81 12.61 -5.95 4.15
C LYS A 81 12.44 -4.92 5.26
N VAL A 82 11.97 -3.71 4.94
CA VAL A 82 11.71 -2.65 5.94
C VAL A 82 10.65 -3.13 6.93
N ALA A 83 9.51 -3.64 6.46
CA ALA A 83 8.42 -4.10 7.30
C ALA A 83 8.84 -5.25 8.23
N ALA A 84 9.56 -6.25 7.69
CA ALA A 84 10.08 -7.36 8.49
C ALA A 84 11.04 -6.85 9.57
N ARG A 85 11.91 -5.90 9.24
CA ARG A 85 12.86 -5.35 10.22
C ARG A 85 12.16 -4.57 11.32
N ILE A 86 11.22 -3.69 10.98
CA ILE A 86 10.41 -2.92 11.95
C ILE A 86 9.65 -3.89 12.87
N ALA A 87 9.06 -4.93 12.30
CA ALA A 87 8.33 -5.95 13.06
C ALA A 87 9.26 -6.71 14.02
N GLU A 88 10.40 -7.19 13.54
CA GLU A 88 11.38 -7.92 14.33
C GLU A 88 11.86 -7.13 15.55
N VAL A 89 12.30 -5.88 15.36
CA VAL A 89 12.85 -5.07 16.47
C VAL A 89 11.82 -4.67 17.50
N ALA A 90 10.55 -4.57 17.10
CA ALA A 90 9.46 -4.21 17.99
C ALA A 90 8.73 -5.45 18.56
N GLY A 91 9.14 -6.68 18.21
CA GLY A 91 8.44 -7.90 18.61
C GLY A 91 7.00 -7.96 18.09
N LEU A 92 6.78 -7.49 16.86
CA LEU A 92 5.49 -7.42 16.18
C LEU A 92 5.43 -8.37 14.98
N ASP A 93 4.22 -8.52 14.43
CA ASP A 93 4.01 -9.13 13.12
C ASP A 93 3.64 -8.06 12.09
N ALA A 94 4.31 -8.07 10.94
CA ALA A 94 3.91 -7.26 9.78
C ALA A 94 3.11 -8.11 8.79
N ARG A 95 1.81 -7.81 8.66
CA ARG A 95 0.90 -8.49 7.73
C ARG A 95 0.60 -7.60 6.54
N GLU A 96 0.68 -8.15 5.32
CA GLU A 96 0.23 -7.41 4.13
C GLU A 96 -1.27 -7.13 4.25
N VAL A 97 -1.67 -5.88 4.02
CA VAL A 97 -3.10 -5.54 4.03
C VAL A 97 -3.75 -6.10 2.76
N GLU A 98 -4.89 -6.77 2.94
CA GLU A 98 -5.68 -7.31 1.84
C GLU A 98 -6.85 -6.37 1.52
N VAL A 99 -7.01 -6.06 0.23
CA VAL A 99 -8.10 -5.23 -0.27
C VAL A 99 -9.03 -6.12 -1.07
N THR A 100 -10.22 -6.36 -0.54
CA THR A 100 -11.24 -7.17 -1.19
C THR A 100 -11.67 -6.57 -2.53
N SER A 101 -12.13 -7.40 -3.47
CA SER A 101 -12.63 -6.91 -4.76
C SER A 101 -13.75 -5.89 -4.61
N ARG A 102 -14.64 -6.05 -3.62
CA ARG A 102 -15.68 -5.06 -3.29
C ARG A 102 -15.10 -3.68 -2.96
N LYS A 103 -14.06 -3.62 -2.12
CA LYS A 103 -13.38 -2.36 -1.76
C LYS A 103 -12.68 -1.73 -2.96
N ILE A 104 -12.12 -2.56 -3.85
CA ILE A 104 -11.54 -2.07 -5.11
C ILE A 104 -12.64 -1.52 -6.03
N SER A 105 -13.79 -2.16 -6.13
CA SER A 105 -14.93 -1.65 -6.89
C SER A 105 -15.40 -0.29 -6.37
N VAL A 106 -15.54 -0.12 -5.05
CA VAL A 106 -15.86 1.17 -4.43
C VAL A 106 -14.80 2.23 -4.75
N LEU A 107 -13.52 1.86 -4.78
CA LEU A 107 -12.44 2.77 -5.21
C LEU A 107 -12.56 3.20 -6.68
N CYS A 108 -13.20 2.39 -7.52
CA CYS A 108 -13.42 2.67 -8.93
C CYS A 108 -14.71 3.45 -9.20
N GLU A 109 -15.67 3.47 -8.27
CA GLU A 109 -16.94 4.17 -8.43
C GLU A 109 -16.72 5.68 -8.66
N GLY A 110 -17.31 6.22 -9.73
CA GLY A 110 -17.18 7.63 -10.10
C GLY A 110 -15.78 8.04 -10.62
N ARG A 111 -14.88 7.09 -10.86
CA ARG A 111 -13.52 7.37 -11.36
C ARG A 111 -13.30 6.82 -12.76
N VAL A 112 -12.40 7.47 -13.49
CA VAL A 112 -11.96 7.00 -14.81
C VAL A 112 -11.00 5.83 -14.61
N VAL A 113 -11.47 4.60 -14.85
CA VAL A 113 -10.65 3.39 -14.75
C VAL A 113 -10.03 3.07 -16.10
N LYS A 114 -8.70 3.00 -16.13
CA LYS A 114 -7.92 2.72 -17.34
C LYS A 114 -7.59 1.24 -17.52
N LEU A 115 -7.49 0.49 -16.42
CA LEU A 115 -7.06 -0.90 -16.44
C LEU A 115 -7.64 -1.66 -15.26
N VAL A 116 -8.10 -2.88 -15.50
CA VAL A 116 -8.48 -3.84 -14.45
C VAL A 116 -7.90 -5.21 -14.78
N VAL A 117 -7.31 -5.87 -13.78
CA VAL A 117 -6.84 -7.25 -13.86
C VAL A 117 -7.68 -8.12 -12.95
N PHE A 118 -8.32 -9.12 -13.54
CA PHE A 118 -9.08 -10.15 -12.87
C PHE A 118 -8.27 -11.45 -12.78
N GLU A 119 -8.40 -12.17 -11.66
CA GLU A 119 -7.93 -13.55 -11.53
C GLU A 119 -9.09 -14.52 -11.76
N MET A 120 -8.90 -15.42 -12.73
CA MET A 120 -9.96 -16.27 -13.25
C MET A 120 -9.94 -17.64 -12.58
N VAL A 121 -10.12 -17.66 -11.26
CA VAL A 121 -9.99 -18.87 -10.43
C VAL A 121 -10.95 -20.00 -10.86
N ARG A 122 -12.07 -19.65 -11.50
CA ARG A 122 -13.17 -20.57 -11.86
C ARG A 122 -13.21 -20.98 -13.33
N VAL A 123 -12.25 -20.55 -14.15
CA VAL A 123 -12.24 -20.84 -15.60
C VAL A 123 -11.01 -21.68 -15.95
N LEU A 124 -11.23 -22.94 -16.33
CA LEU A 124 -10.15 -23.84 -16.73
C LEU A 124 -9.38 -23.28 -17.92
N GLY A 125 -8.04 -23.36 -17.87
CA GLY A 125 -7.14 -22.84 -18.90
C GLY A 125 -6.90 -21.33 -18.86
N LEU A 126 -7.63 -20.57 -18.04
CA LEU A 126 -7.50 -19.11 -17.95
C LEU A 126 -7.01 -18.69 -16.56
N ARG A 127 -5.86 -18.01 -16.49
CA ARG A 127 -5.32 -17.52 -15.20
C ARG A 127 -5.80 -16.11 -14.88
N ARG A 128 -5.73 -15.21 -15.86
CA ARG A 128 -6.06 -13.79 -15.69
C ARG A 128 -6.68 -13.21 -16.95
N VAL A 129 -7.55 -12.23 -16.75
CA VAL A 129 -8.08 -11.34 -17.80
C VAL A 129 -7.67 -9.93 -17.45
N MET A 130 -7.24 -9.18 -18.45
CA MET A 130 -6.89 -7.77 -18.32
C MET A 130 -7.74 -6.97 -19.29
N LEU A 131 -8.49 -6.02 -18.74
CA LEU A 131 -9.24 -5.04 -19.51
C LEU A 131 -8.46 -3.72 -19.50
N THR A 132 -8.30 -3.09 -20.66
CA THR A 132 -7.62 -1.80 -20.82
C THR A 132 -8.40 -0.90 -21.78
N GLY A 133 -8.51 0.37 -21.45
CA GLY A 133 -9.24 1.35 -22.25
C GLY A 133 -9.38 2.67 -21.50
N ASP A 134 -10.21 3.57 -22.00
CA ASP A 134 -10.34 4.90 -21.39
C ASP A 134 -11.35 4.99 -20.25
N ALA A 135 -12.27 4.03 -20.16
CA ALA A 135 -13.30 3.95 -19.13
C ALA A 135 -13.76 2.49 -18.95
N VAL A 136 -12.85 1.59 -18.56
CA VAL A 136 -13.13 0.14 -18.57
C VAL A 136 -14.23 -0.25 -17.59
N SER A 137 -14.37 0.47 -16.48
CA SER A 137 -15.41 0.27 -15.46
C SER A 137 -16.84 0.42 -15.98
N ASP A 138 -17.02 1.14 -17.09
CA ASP A 138 -18.34 1.51 -17.61
C ASP A 138 -18.87 0.47 -18.62
N THR A 139 -18.03 -0.51 -18.96
CA THR A 139 -18.34 -1.54 -19.97
C THR A 139 -19.13 -2.70 -19.38
N GLU A 140 -19.98 -3.32 -20.20
CA GLU A 140 -20.67 -4.58 -19.83
C GLU A 140 -19.67 -5.70 -19.51
N VAL A 141 -18.56 -5.76 -20.26
CA VAL A 141 -17.49 -6.73 -20.06
C VAL A 141 -16.89 -6.63 -18.64
N TYR A 142 -16.67 -5.42 -18.14
CA TYR A 142 -16.21 -5.24 -16.76
C TYR A 142 -17.23 -5.74 -15.74
N ARG A 143 -18.52 -5.46 -15.96
CA ARG A 143 -19.60 -5.91 -15.07
C ARG A 143 -19.66 -7.44 -14.99
N ASP A 144 -19.58 -8.10 -16.14
CA ASP A 144 -19.64 -9.56 -16.23
C ASP A 144 -18.45 -10.21 -15.52
N PHE A 145 -17.22 -9.73 -15.76
CA PHE A 145 -16.04 -10.28 -15.08
C PHE A 145 -16.04 -9.97 -13.58
N SER A 146 -16.48 -8.79 -13.16
CA SER A 146 -16.49 -8.41 -11.74
C SER A 146 -17.44 -9.28 -10.89
N GLN A 147 -18.45 -9.89 -11.49
CA GLN A 147 -19.36 -10.83 -10.81
C GLN A 147 -18.78 -12.23 -10.64
N LEU A 148 -17.84 -12.63 -11.51
CA LEU A 148 -17.35 -14.00 -11.63
C LEU A 148 -15.92 -14.21 -11.11
N SER A 149 -15.20 -13.12 -10.82
CA SER A 149 -13.75 -13.17 -10.60
C SER A 149 -13.27 -12.20 -9.52
N GLU A 150 -12.05 -12.44 -9.02
CA GLU A 150 -11.41 -11.53 -8.07
C GLU A 150 -10.63 -10.45 -8.80
N VAL A 151 -10.87 -9.19 -8.44
CA VAL A 151 -10.02 -8.08 -8.87
C VAL A 151 -8.66 -8.16 -8.17
N LYS A 152 -7.58 -8.28 -8.95
CA LYS A 152 -6.19 -8.30 -8.44
C LYS A 152 -5.50 -6.96 -8.50
N TYR A 153 -5.83 -6.15 -9.50
CA TYR A 153 -5.19 -4.87 -9.73
C TYR A 153 -6.09 -3.95 -10.54
N VAL A 154 -6.09 -2.67 -10.23
CA VAL A 154 -6.75 -1.64 -11.04
C VAL A 154 -5.83 -0.46 -11.25
N VAL A 155 -6.04 0.28 -12.33
CA VAL A 155 -5.47 1.61 -12.56
C VAL A 155 -6.60 2.58 -12.83
N PHE A 156 -6.64 3.69 -12.09
CA PHE A 156 -7.67 4.71 -12.20
C PHE A 156 -7.06 6.10 -12.01
N GLU A 157 -7.78 7.12 -12.47
CA GLU A 157 -7.48 8.53 -12.19
C GLU A 157 -8.20 8.95 -10.90
N ASP A 158 -7.48 9.60 -9.98
CA ASP A 158 -8.10 10.23 -8.82
C ASP A 158 -8.80 11.55 -9.20
N GLU A 159 -9.48 12.16 -8.23
CA GLU A 159 -10.21 13.42 -8.41
C GLU A 159 -9.33 14.58 -8.90
N ASN A 160 -8.01 14.49 -8.72
CA ASN A 160 -7.03 15.49 -9.16
C ASN A 160 -6.36 15.08 -10.49
N GLY A 161 -6.82 14.02 -11.15
CA GLY A 161 -6.25 13.49 -12.39
C GLY A 161 -4.94 12.72 -12.20
N ALA A 162 -4.58 12.34 -10.97
CA ALA A 162 -3.40 11.52 -10.73
C ALA A 162 -3.69 10.06 -11.08
N LEU A 163 -2.90 9.48 -11.99
CA LEU A 163 -3.04 8.10 -12.41
C LEU A 163 -2.37 7.17 -11.40
N MET A 164 -3.16 6.31 -10.78
CA MET A 164 -2.72 5.40 -9.72
C MET A 164 -3.18 3.99 -9.98
N GLY A 165 -2.38 3.02 -9.54
CA GLY A 165 -2.78 1.64 -9.49
C GLY A 165 -2.72 1.06 -8.09
N ILE A 166 -3.68 0.19 -7.77
CA ILE A 166 -3.78 -0.49 -6.48
C ILE A 166 -3.99 -1.98 -6.69
N SER A 167 -3.26 -2.81 -5.93
CA SER A 167 -3.45 -4.25 -5.92
C SER A 167 -4.32 -4.72 -4.75
N ASN A 168 -4.87 -5.93 -4.86
CA ASN A 168 -5.60 -6.61 -3.79
C ASN A 168 -4.72 -6.95 -2.56
N ARG A 169 -3.40 -6.75 -2.64
CA ARG A 169 -2.47 -6.83 -1.51
C ARG A 169 -1.99 -5.44 -1.06
N PHE A 170 -2.74 -4.40 -1.40
CA PHE A 170 -2.46 -3.01 -1.06
C PHE A 170 -1.04 -2.52 -1.42
N SER A 171 -0.56 -2.94 -2.59
CA SER A 171 0.54 -2.25 -3.27
C SER A 171 -0.05 -1.12 -4.09
N VAL A 172 0.52 0.08 -3.96
CA VAL A 172 0.07 1.27 -4.70
C VAL A 172 1.21 1.75 -5.58
N VAL A 173 0.89 2.10 -6.82
CA VAL A 173 1.83 2.65 -7.80
C VAL A 173 1.25 3.95 -8.33
N ALA A 174 1.98 5.05 -8.20
CA ALA A 174 1.68 6.29 -8.87
C ALA A 174 2.38 6.32 -10.23
N PHE A 175 1.59 6.39 -11.30
CA PHE A 175 2.09 6.61 -12.65
C PHE A 175 2.33 8.10 -12.92
N SER A 176 1.61 8.98 -12.22
CA SER A 176 1.91 10.40 -12.12
C SER A 176 3.18 10.67 -11.30
N LYS A 177 3.78 11.85 -11.49
CA LYS A 177 4.97 12.28 -10.76
C LYS A 177 4.61 12.62 -9.31
N LEU A 178 4.73 11.64 -8.43
CA LEU A 178 4.70 11.83 -6.97
C LEU A 178 6.04 11.40 -6.38
N THR A 179 6.52 12.12 -5.38
CA THR A 179 7.59 11.68 -4.49
C THR A 179 7.11 10.53 -3.60
N GLY A 180 8.05 9.87 -2.92
CA GLY A 180 7.70 8.82 -1.97
C GLY A 180 6.87 9.33 -0.79
N GLU A 181 7.14 10.55 -0.33
CA GLU A 181 6.42 11.18 0.79
C GLU A 181 5.00 11.61 0.38
N GLU A 182 4.85 12.25 -0.78
CA GLU A 182 3.52 12.59 -1.33
C GLU A 182 2.67 11.32 -1.56
N LEU A 183 3.29 10.23 -2.02
CA LEU A 183 2.58 8.96 -2.18
C LEU A 183 2.17 8.36 -0.82
N ILE A 184 3.02 8.42 0.20
CA ILE A 184 2.68 7.98 1.55
C ILE A 184 1.48 8.78 2.09
N GLU A 185 1.52 10.10 1.97
CA GLU A 185 0.46 10.98 2.45
C GLU A 185 -0.86 10.71 1.72
N LEU A 186 -0.85 10.62 0.39
CA LEU A 186 -2.01 10.27 -0.40
C LEU A 186 -2.61 8.93 0.03
N VAL A 187 -1.78 7.90 0.20
CA VAL A 187 -2.24 6.56 0.61
C VAL A 187 -2.84 6.60 2.02
N LYS A 188 -2.20 7.32 2.93
CA LYS A 188 -2.66 7.50 4.32
C LYS A 188 -4.01 8.20 4.38
N GLU A 189 -4.18 9.29 3.64
CA GLU A 189 -5.33 10.18 3.77
C GLU A 189 -6.51 9.77 2.89
N LYS A 190 -6.24 9.25 1.68
CA LYS A 190 -7.30 8.92 0.71
C LYS A 190 -7.59 7.43 0.59
N LEU A 191 -6.57 6.56 0.62
CA LEU A 191 -6.77 5.14 0.28
C LEU A 191 -7.06 4.28 1.51
N ILE A 192 -6.31 4.46 2.59
CA ILE A 192 -6.50 3.67 3.83
C ILE A 192 -7.92 3.82 4.39
N PRO A 193 -8.52 5.02 4.48
CA PRO A 193 -9.90 5.16 4.96
C PRO A 193 -10.92 4.34 4.17
N LEU A 194 -10.77 4.30 2.83
CA LEU A 194 -11.69 3.59 1.93
C LEU A 194 -11.55 2.07 2.02
N VAL A 195 -10.34 1.56 2.31
CA VAL A 195 -10.11 0.10 2.38
C VAL A 195 -10.11 -0.46 3.80
N ALA A 196 -9.97 0.37 4.84
CA ALA A 196 -10.02 -0.05 6.23
C ALA A 196 -11.45 -0.02 6.81
N GLU A 197 -12.46 0.44 6.06
CA GLU A 197 -13.87 0.30 6.44
C GLU A 197 -14.29 -1.18 6.49
N GLY A 198 -14.77 -1.63 7.65
CA GLY A 198 -15.33 -2.97 7.84
C GLY A 198 -14.31 -4.13 7.91
N LEU A 199 -13.14 -3.92 8.52
CA LEU A 199 -12.33 -5.01 9.09
C LEU A 199 -12.71 -5.25 10.55
#